data_AF-A0A5K7ZC57-F1
#
_entry.id   AF-A0A5K7ZC57-F1
#
_cell.length_a   1.000
_cell.length_b   1.000
_cell.length_c   1.000
_cell.angle_alpha   90.00
_cell.angle_beta   90.00
_cell.angle_gamma   90.00
#
_symmetry.space_group_name_H-M   'P 1'
#
loop_
_entity.id
_entity.type
_entity.pdbx_description
1 polymer ?
#
loop_
_entity_poly.entity_id
_entity_poly.type
_entity_poly.pdbx_seq_one_letter_code
_entity_poly.pdbx_strand_id
1 'polypeptide(L)'
;MESFYQKEAVHQGCIQARNREGDIQCFPLMTVSSVILELPEQIHRICSPEEIGALIARMKKAAKQSVEKLSVASLAHFKTDSADNPATVCMDASFHLN
;
A
#
# COMPACT_ATOMS: atom_id res chain seq x y z
N MET A 1 -9.46 20.65 -11.23
CA MET A 1 -9.61 20.09 -9.87
C MET A 1 -8.80 20.99 -8.95
N GLU A 2 -9.43 21.62 -7.97
CA GLU A 2 -8.75 22.50 -7.03
C GLU A 2 -8.10 21.66 -5.91
N SER A 3 -6.91 22.05 -5.44
CA SER A 3 -6.20 21.31 -4.39
C SER A 3 -6.94 21.45 -3.06
N PHE A 4 -7.13 20.34 -2.33
CA PHE A 4 -7.75 20.36 -1.00
C PHE A 4 -6.88 21.10 0.04
N TYR A 5 -5.59 21.26 -0.24
CA TYR A 5 -4.62 21.93 0.64
C TYR A 5 -4.07 23.21 0.02
N GLN A 6 -3.85 24.21 0.87
CA GLN A 6 -3.10 25.42 0.53
C GLN A 6 -1.67 25.07 0.07
N LYS A 7 -1.07 25.89 -0.80
CA LYS A 7 0.23 25.60 -1.41
C LYS A 7 1.34 25.43 -0.38
N GLU A 8 1.30 26.22 0.67
CA GLU A 8 2.25 26.21 1.77
C GLU A 8 2.20 24.87 2.52
N ALA A 9 1.01 24.35 2.79
CA ALA A 9 0.82 23.06 3.43
C ALA A 9 1.32 21.90 2.54
N VAL A 10 1.10 21.99 1.22
CA VAL A 10 1.65 21.02 0.25
C VAL A 10 3.18 21.05 0.25
N HIS A 11 3.79 22.24 0.19
CA HIS A 11 5.25 22.38 0.21
C HIS A 11 5.87 21.89 1.52
N GLN A 12 5.19 22.09 2.66
CA GLN A 12 5.65 21.63 3.97
C GLN A 12 5.30 20.16 4.28
N GLY A 13 4.40 19.55 3.51
CA GLY A 13 3.92 18.18 3.76
C GLY A 13 3.04 18.02 5.01
N CYS A 14 2.57 19.13 5.59
CA CYS A 14 1.74 19.12 6.80
C CYS A 14 0.87 20.38 6.93
N ILE A 15 -0.21 20.27 7.72
CA ILE A 15 -1.01 21.39 8.20
C ILE A 15 -0.56 21.74 9.62
N GLN A 16 -0.35 23.03 9.89
CA GLN A 16 -0.14 23.50 11.26
C GLN A 16 -1.49 23.81 11.91
N ALA A 17 -1.79 23.17 13.03
CA ALA A 17 -3.03 23.39 13.77
C ALA A 17 -2.77 23.34 15.29
N ARG A 18 -3.66 23.95 16.06
CA ARG A 18 -3.61 23.90 17.52
C ARG A 18 -4.16 22.56 18.03
N ASN A 19 -3.40 21.87 18.87
CA ASN A 19 -3.83 20.64 19.56
C ASN A 19 -4.78 20.97 20.73
N ARG A 20 -5.19 19.95 21.50
CA ARG A 20 -6.13 20.13 22.63
C ARG A 20 -5.46 20.82 23.82
N GLU A 21 -4.14 20.75 23.89
CA GLU A 21 -3.29 21.30 24.93
C GLU A 21 -2.97 22.79 24.68
N GLY A 22 -3.29 23.31 23.49
CA GLY A 22 -3.09 24.70 23.10
C GLY A 22 -1.84 24.97 22.25
N ASP A 23 -1.02 23.95 22.03
CA ASP A 23 0.22 24.03 21.25
C ASP A 23 -0.04 23.92 19.75
N ILE A 24 0.76 24.62 18.95
CA ILE A 24 0.76 24.45 17.49
C ILE A 24 1.56 23.20 17.14
N GLN A 25 0.92 22.26 16.43
CA GLN A 25 1.52 21.01 15.96
C GLN A 25 1.35 20.84 14.45
N CYS A 26 2.30 20.13 13.84
CA CYS A 26 2.24 19.74 12.44
C CYS A 26 1.50 18.41 12.28
N PHE A 27 0.36 18.45 11.58
CA PHE A 27 -0.42 17.28 11.21
C PHE A 27 -0.12 16.89 9.76
N PRO A 28 0.31 15.64 9.49
CA PRO A 28 0.57 15.19 8.12
C PRO A 28 -0.64 15.35 7.20
N LEU A 29 -0.40 15.64 5.92
CA LEU A 29 -1.47 15.67 4.93
C LEU A 29 -2.13 14.29 4.78
N MET A 30 -3.40 14.25 4.37
CA MET A 30 -4.04 12.98 4.05
C MET A 30 -3.34 12.33 2.87
N THR A 31 -3.00 11.06 3.06
CA THR A 31 -2.41 10.23 2.01
C THR A 31 -3.41 9.17 1.55
N VAL A 32 -3.38 8.83 0.28
CA VAL A 32 -4.04 7.65 -0.28
C VAL A 32 -2.99 6.57 -0.49
N SER A 33 -3.34 5.31 -0.21
CA SER A 33 -2.48 4.17 -0.50
C SER A 33 -3.16 3.21 -1.47
N SER A 34 -2.38 2.65 -2.39
CA SER A 34 -2.85 1.79 -3.47
C SER A 34 -2.15 0.44 -3.46
N VAL A 35 -2.86 -0.58 -3.95
CA VAL A 35 -2.36 -1.95 -4.09
C VAL A 35 -2.63 -2.41 -5.51
N ILE A 36 -1.60 -2.95 -6.16
CA ILE A 36 -1.72 -3.60 -7.46
C ILE A 36 -1.50 -5.09 -7.25
N LEU A 37 -2.50 -5.89 -7.61
CA LEU A 37 -2.41 -7.34 -7.62
C LEU A 37 -2.41 -7.81 -9.07
N GLU A 38 -1.29 -8.33 -9.51
CA GLU A 38 -1.16 -8.96 -10.83
C GLU A 38 -1.70 -10.39 -10.75
N LEU A 39 -2.57 -10.74 -11.70
CA LEU A 39 -3.15 -12.07 -11.81
C LEU A 39 -2.41 -12.85 -12.92
N PRO A 40 -2.15 -14.16 -12.73
CA PRO A 40 -1.56 -14.97 -13.78
C PRO A 40 -2.52 -15.08 -14.97
N GLU A 41 -1.96 -15.27 -16.16
CA GLU A 41 -2.71 -15.50 -17.39
C GLU A 41 -3.54 -16.81 -17.37
N GLN A 42 -3.28 -17.69 -16.40
CA GLN A 42 -3.93 -18.99 -16.29
C GLN A 42 -5.40 -18.85 -15.88
N ILE A 43 -6.27 -19.52 -16.64
CA ILE A 43 -7.75 -19.43 -16.54
C ILE A 43 -8.29 -20.17 -15.31
N HIS A 44 -7.47 -20.98 -14.64
CA HIS A 44 -7.88 -21.72 -13.46
C HIS A 44 -7.74 -20.88 -12.19
N ARG A 45 -8.80 -20.89 -11.38
CA ARG A 45 -8.84 -20.21 -10.09
C ARG A 45 -7.82 -20.87 -9.13
N ILE A 46 -6.75 -20.15 -8.82
CA ILE A 46 -5.68 -20.62 -7.91
C ILE A 46 -6.00 -20.31 -6.45
N CYS A 47 -6.79 -19.26 -6.20
CA CYS A 47 -7.14 -18.79 -4.85
C CYS A 47 -8.65 -18.56 -4.68
N SER A 48 -9.13 -18.75 -3.46
CA SER A 48 -10.47 -18.35 -3.07
C SER A 48 -10.58 -16.81 -2.99
N PRO A 49 -11.80 -16.25 -3.09
CA PRO A 49 -11.98 -14.80 -2.89
C PRO A 49 -11.50 -14.32 -1.52
N GLU A 50 -11.64 -15.15 -0.49
CA GLU A 50 -11.23 -14.85 0.88
C GLU A 50 -9.70 -14.76 1.00
N GLU A 51 -8.97 -15.67 0.36
CA GLU A 51 -7.50 -15.65 0.29
C GLU A 51 -6.99 -14.39 -0.40
N ILE A 52 -7.63 -14.01 -1.52
CA ILE A 52 -7.33 -12.77 -2.25
C ILE A 52 -7.60 -11.55 -1.36
N GLY A 53 -8.74 -11.53 -0.65
CA GLY A 53 -9.09 -10.46 0.28
C GLY A 53 -8.07 -10.30 1.41
N ALA A 54 -7.64 -11.42 2.00
CA ALA A 54 -6.61 -11.43 3.04
C ALA A 54 -5.26 -10.93 2.51
N LEU A 55 -4.88 -11.32 1.29
CA LEU A 55 -3.67 -10.84 0.62
C LEU A 55 -3.71 -9.33 0.40
N ILE A 56 -4.80 -8.81 -0.19
CA ILE A 56 -4.99 -7.38 -0.41
C ILE A 56 -4.93 -6.61 0.92
N ALA A 57 -5.49 -7.15 2.00
CA ALA A 57 -5.43 -6.50 3.32
C ALA A 57 -3.99 -6.38 3.84
N ARG A 58 -3.18 -7.44 3.72
CA ARG A 58 -1.75 -7.41 4.09
C ARG A 58 -0.97 -6.41 3.23
N MET A 59 -1.23 -6.41 1.92
CA MET A 59 -0.61 -5.47 1.00
C MET A 59 -1.01 -4.02 1.28
N LYS A 60 -2.29 -3.74 1.59
CA LYS A 60 -2.76 -2.41 2.00
C LYS A 60 -2.02 -1.93 3.25
N LYS A 61 -1.72 -2.83 4.20
CA LYS A 61 -0.90 -2.50 5.38
C LYS A 61 0.52 -2.10 4.95
N ALA A 62 1.15 -2.88 4.07
CA ALA A 62 2.47 -2.56 3.52
C ALA A 62 2.48 -1.22 2.76
N ALA A 63 1.50 -0.98 1.89
CA ALA A 63 1.35 0.27 1.15
C ALA A 63 1.20 1.47 2.09
N LYS A 64 0.37 1.38 3.14
CA LYS A 64 0.24 2.47 4.14
C LYS A 64 1.56 2.83 4.82
N GLN A 65 2.43 1.85 5.02
CA GLN A 65 3.73 2.03 5.67
C GLN A 65 4.84 2.44 4.69
N SER A 66 4.67 2.16 3.39
CA SER A 66 5.58 2.62 2.34
C SER A 66 5.56 4.15 2.19
N VAL A 67 6.69 4.69 1.75
CA VAL A 67 6.85 6.11 1.41
C VAL A 67 6.01 6.46 0.18
N GLU A 68 6.06 5.62 -0.85
CA GLU A 68 5.33 5.81 -2.11
C GLU A 68 3.83 5.53 -2.00
N LYS A 69 3.38 5.02 -0.84
CA LYS A 69 2.01 4.58 -0.60
C LYS A 69 1.48 3.55 -1.60
N LEU A 70 2.39 2.83 -2.26
CA LEU A 70 2.11 1.79 -3.24
C LEU A 70 2.64 0.44 -2.75
N SER A 71 1.95 -0.64 -3.09
CA SER A 71 2.51 -2.00 -3.04
C SER A 71 2.02 -2.83 -4.22
N VAL A 72 2.88 -3.71 -4.71
CA VAL A 72 2.62 -4.59 -5.85
C VAL A 72 2.90 -6.03 -5.45
N ALA A 73 2.06 -6.96 -5.87
CA ALA A 73 2.31 -8.40 -5.76
C ALA A 73 1.77 -9.12 -6.98
N SER A 74 2.36 -10.27 -7.25
CA SER A 74 1.95 -11.16 -8.32
C SER A 74 1.40 -12.46 -7.75
N LEU A 75 0.22 -12.86 -8.22
CA LEU A 75 -0.40 -14.11 -7.86
C LEU A 75 0.18 -15.30 -8.66
N ALA A 76 1.03 -15.04 -9.65
CA ALA A 76 1.72 -16.08 -10.44
C ALA A 76 2.66 -16.97 -9.61
N HIS A 77 3.14 -16.47 -8.46
CA HIS A 77 4.03 -17.20 -7.54
C HIS A 77 3.33 -17.64 -6.25
N PHE A 78 2.00 -17.61 -6.20
CA PHE A 78 1.26 -17.95 -4.99
C PHE A 78 1.26 -19.46 -4.77
N LYS A 79 2.25 -19.97 -4.02
CA LYS A 79 2.14 -21.29 -3.39
C LYS A 79 1.10 -21.17 -2.27
N THR A 80 0.02 -21.92 -2.38
CA THR A 80 -0.91 -22.14 -1.28
C THR A 80 -0.19 -22.97 -0.22
N ASP A 81 0.59 -22.32 0.64
CA ASP A 81 1.11 -22.95 1.85
C ASP A 81 -0.08 -23.17 2.78
N SER A 82 -0.69 -24.34 2.64
CA SER A 82 -1.50 -24.93 3.70
C SER A 82 -0.59 -25.12 4.90
N ALA A 83 -0.89 -24.40 5.98
CA ALA A 83 -0.26 -24.42 7.30
C ALA A 83 1.07 -23.63 7.46
N ASP A 84 0.92 -22.47 8.11
CA ASP A 84 1.84 -21.95 9.14
C ASP A 84 3.35 -21.89 8.80
N ASN A 85 3.77 -20.95 7.96
CA ASN A 85 5.18 -20.51 7.92
C ASN A 85 5.34 -19.06 7.43
N PRO A 86 5.91 -18.12 8.23
CA PRO A 86 5.97 -16.68 7.90
C PRO A 86 7.12 -16.27 6.96
N ALA A 87 7.55 -17.13 6.04
CA ALA A 87 8.70 -16.82 5.19
C ALA A 87 8.51 -17.36 3.78
N THR A 88 7.96 -16.53 2.89
CA THR A 88 8.44 -16.33 1.50
C THR A 88 7.62 -15.19 0.89
N VAL A 89 8.11 -13.96 1.02
CA VAL A 89 7.76 -12.89 0.09
C VAL A 89 8.93 -12.80 -0.87
N CYS A 90 8.80 -13.39 -2.06
CA CYS A 90 9.75 -13.16 -3.13
C CYS A 90 9.63 -11.69 -3.55
N MET A 91 10.54 -10.87 -3.03
CA MET A 91 10.82 -9.55 -3.58
C MET A 91 11.59 -9.75 -4.87
N ASP A 92 10.89 -9.80 -6.00
CA ASP A 92 11.55 -9.55 -7.28
C ASP A 92 11.47 -8.05 -7.56
N ALA A 93 12.48 -7.34 -7.07
CA ALA A 93 12.72 -5.95 -7.39
C ALA A 93 13.57 -5.90 -8.66
N SER A 94 12.95 -6.03 -9.84
CA SER A 94 13.61 -5.77 -11.11
C SER A 94 12.60 -5.43 -12.20
N PHE A 95 12.18 -4.16 -12.25
CA PHE A 95 11.72 -3.56 -13.50
C PHE A 95 12.75 -2.50 -13.92
N HIS A 96 13.67 -2.90 -14.81
CA HIS A 96 14.44 -1.98 -15.64
C HIS A 96 13.47 -1.31 -16.61
N LEU A 97 13.30 0.01 -16.53
CA LEU A 97 12.76 0.80 -17.64
C LEU A 97 13.86 0.93 -18.71
N ASN A 98 13.54 0.51 -19.94
CA ASN A 98 14.15 1.02 -21.16
C ASN A 98 13.17 1.98 -21.83
#